data_AF-A0A9D9TFZ9-F1
#
_entry.id   AF-A0A9D9TFZ9-F1
#
_cell.length_a   1.000
_cell.length_b   1.000
_cell.length_c   1.000
_cell.angle_alpha   90.00
_cell.angle_beta   90.00
_cell.angle_gamma   90.00
#
_symmetry.space_group_name_H-M   'P 1'
#
loop_
_entity.id
_entity.type
_entity.pdbx_description
1 polymer ?
#
loop_
_entity_poly.entity_id
_entity_poly.type
_entity_poly.pdbx_seq_one_letter_code
_entity_poly.pdbx_strand_id
1 'polypeptide(L)' 'YPNADIQIFDRFSKQMIRYKGSDLGWDGNYLGNPMPTTDYWYVIYVAEINETLSGHFTLKR' A
#
# COMPACT_ATOMS: atom_id res chain seq x y z
N TYR A 1 11.24 9.25 5.25
CA TYR A 1 10.31 9.81 4.25
C TYR A 1 8.87 9.89 4.80
N PRO A 2 8.58 10.76 5.79
CA PRO A 2 7.23 10.89 6.36
C PRO A 2 6.20 11.38 5.32
N ASN A 3 6.64 12.15 4.33
CA ASN A 3 5.79 12.69 3.27
C ASN A 3 5.61 11.72 2.08
N ALA A 4 6.23 10.54 2.13
CA ALA A 4 6.09 9.55 1.07
C ALA A 4 4.61 9.20 0.87
N ASP A 5 4.22 9.00 -0.37
CA ASP A 5 2.86 8.61 -0.74
C ASP A 5 2.84 7.12 -1.02
N ILE A 6 2.18 6.36 -0.14
CA ILE A 6 2.09 4.90 -0.25
C ILE A 6 0.70 4.55 -0.76
N GLN A 7 0.67 3.73 -1.82
CA GLN A 7 -0.55 3.22 -2.43
C GLN A 7 -0.50 1.69 -2.46
N ILE A 8 -1.63 1.04 -2.16
CA ILE A 8 -1.77 -0.42 -2.20
C ILE A 8 -2.90 -0.79 -3.14
N PHE A 9 -2.66 -1.82 -3.94
CA PHE A 9 -3.55 -2.33 -4.99
C PHE A 9 -3.86 -3.81 -4.77
N ASP A 10 -5.07 -4.22 -5.15
CA ASP A 10 -5.43 -5.64 -5.21
C ASP A 10 -4.91 -6.33 -6.48
N ARG A 11 -5.16 -7.64 -6.57
CA ARG A 11 -4.88 -8.49 -7.75
C ARG A 11 -5.56 -8.07 -9.05
N PHE A 12 -6.51 -7.15 -9.00
CA PHE A 12 -7.20 -6.59 -10.16
C PHE A 12 -6.69 -5.17 -10.49
N SER A 13 -5.56 -4.76 -9.90
CA SER A 13 -4.98 -3.41 -10.04
C SER A 13 -5.89 -2.28 -9.53
N LYS A 14 -6.86 -2.59 -8.67
CA LYS A 14 -7.70 -1.57 -8.05
C LYS A 14 -6.94 -0.95 -6.87
N GLN A 15 -6.79 0.38 -6.89
CA GLN A 15 -6.27 1.10 -5.72
C GLN A 15 -7.24 0.96 -4.56
N MET A 16 -6.77 0.40 -3.47
CA MET A 16 -7.57 0.21 -2.26
C MET A 16 -7.23 1.30 -1.25
N ILE A 17 -5.94 1.44 -0.94
CA ILE A 17 -5.48 2.20 0.19
C ILE A 17 -4.45 3.22 -0.31
N ARG A 18 -4.49 4.43 0.25
CA ARG A 18 -3.48 5.46 0.08
C ARG A 18 -3.25 6.18 1.40
N TYR A 19 -2.00 6.29 1.83
CA TYR A 19 -1.62 6.95 3.09
C TYR A 19 -0.23 7.57 2.98
N LYS A 20 0.12 8.41 3.96
CA LYS A 20 1.45 9.00 4.09
C LYS A 20 2.38 8.11 4.91
N GLY A 21 3.68 8.22 4.67
CA GLY A 21 4.69 7.48 5.43
C GLY A 21 4.67 7.75 6.94
N SER A 22 4.01 8.81 7.38
CA SER A 22 3.74 9.14 8.79
C SER A 22 2.54 8.43 9.41
N ASP A 23 1.66 7.83 8.60
CA ASP A 23 0.41 7.25 9.07
C ASP A 23 0.62 5.79 9.57
N LEU A 24 -0.30 5.32 10.43
CA LEU A 24 -0.45 3.88 10.68
C LEU A 24 -0.87 3.26 9.34
N GLY A 25 0.07 2.57 8.69
CA GLY A 25 -0.16 1.99 7.38
C GLY A 25 -1.26 0.94 7.36
N TRP A 26 -1.32 0.19 6.27
CA TRP A 26 -2.41 -0.77 6.08
C TRP A 26 -2.26 -2.03 6.95
N ASP A 27 -3.35 -2.40 7.63
CA ASP A 27 -3.42 -3.51 8.59
C ASP A 27 -4.01 -4.81 7.98
N GLY A 28 -4.34 -4.80 6.69
CA GLY A 28 -5.00 -5.93 6.01
C GLY A 28 -6.54 -5.80 5.94
N ASN A 29 -7.13 -4.72 6.44
CA ASN A 29 -8.57 -4.45 6.33
C ASN A 29 -8.87 -3.35 5.31
N TYR A 30 -9.90 -3.52 4.50
CA TYR A 30 -10.38 -2.49 3.58
C TYR A 30 -11.84 -2.16 3.87
N LEU A 31 -12.12 -0.89 4.20
CA LEU A 31 -13.44 -0.42 4.59
C LEU A 31 -14.06 -1.26 5.73
N GLY A 32 -13.24 -1.61 6.73
CA GLY A 32 -13.64 -2.44 7.86
C GLY A 32 -13.78 -3.92 7.56
N ASN A 33 -13.56 -4.37 6.33
CA ASN A 33 -13.65 -5.77 5.95
C ASN A 33 -12.26 -6.42 5.83
N PRO A 34 -12.08 -7.63 6.38
CA PRO A 34 -10.84 -8.39 6.23
C PRO A 34 -10.57 -8.72 4.76
N MET A 35 -9.37 -8.39 4.29
CA MET A 35 -9.00 -8.71 2.91
C MET A 35 -8.47 -10.15 2.76
N PRO A 36 -8.60 -10.75 1.56
CA PRO A 36 -8.15 -12.12 1.31
C PRO A 36 -6.64 -12.30 1.46
N THR A 37 -6.23 -13.51 1.88
CA THR A 37 -4.84 -13.99 1.88
C THR A 37 -4.36 -14.21 0.44
N THR A 38 -3.90 -13.16 -0.22
CA THR A 38 -3.45 -13.17 -1.62
C THR A 38 -2.36 -12.12 -1.82
N ASP A 39 -1.90 -11.95 -3.05
CA ASP A 39 -0.90 -10.95 -3.41
C ASP A 39 -1.53 -9.56 -3.55
N TYR A 40 -0.78 -8.57 -3.08
CA TYR A 40 -1.08 -7.15 -3.17
C TYR A 40 0.15 -6.42 -3.68
N TRP A 41 -0.07 -5.30 -4.37
CA TRP A 41 0.99 -4.48 -4.93
C TRP A 41 1.06 -3.17 -4.18
N TYR A 42 2.27 -2.64 -4.04
CA TYR A 42 2.48 -1.31 -3.49
C TYR A 42 3.24 -0.43 -4.48
N VAL A 43 2.96 0.86 -4.40
CA VAL A 43 3.73 1.94 -5.02
C VAL A 43 3.99 2.98 -3.95
N ILE A 44 5.26 3.35 -3.76
CA ILE A 44 5.69 4.37 -2.81
C ILE A 44 6.37 5.48 -3.61
N TYR A 45 5.76 6.66 -3.60
CA TYR A 45 6.34 7.85 -4.20
C TYR A 45 7.04 8.70 -3.13
N VAL A 46 8.33 8.94 -3.31
CA VAL A 46 9.15 9.71 -2.38
C VAL A 46 9.54 11.03 -3.03
N ALA A 47 8.73 12.06 -2.79
CA ALA A 47 8.93 13.39 -3.38
C ALA A 47 10.29 14.02 -3.05
N GLU A 48 10.82 13.77 -1.85
CA GLU A 48 12.09 14.33 -1.34
C GLU A 48 13.31 13.94 -2.21
N ILE A 49 13.26 12.78 -2.84
CA ILE A 49 14.34 12.26 -3.71
C ILE A 49 13.88 12.01 -5.14
N ASN A 50 12.62 12.35 -5.45
CA ASN A 50 11.96 12.09 -6.73
C ASN A 50 12.06 10.62 -7.18
N GLU A 51 11.94 9.68 -6.24
CA GLU A 51 11.98 8.24 -6.52
C GLU A 51 10.60 7.60 -6.38
N THR A 52 10.42 6.51 -7.12
CA THR A 52 9.26 5.63 -7.01
C THR A 52 9.74 4.22 -6.75
N LEU A 53 9.28 3.63 -5.64
CA LEU A 53 9.53 2.24 -5.31
C LEU A 53 8.23 1.46 -5.54
N SER A 54 8.33 0.28 -6.12
CA SER A 54 7.18 -0.59 -6.33
C SER A 54 7.55 -2.05 -6.09
N GLY A 55 6.54 -2.84 -5.75
CA GLY A 55 6.70 -4.25 -5.48
C GLY A 55 5.37 -4.90 -5.14
N HIS A 56 5.45 -6.14 -4.66
CA HIS A 56 4.28 -6.87 -4.20
C HIS A 56 4.61 -7.64 -2.91
N PHE A 57 3.57 -8.01 -2.18
CA PHE A 57 3.64 -8.85 -1.00
C PHE A 57 2.40 -9.73 -0.91
N THR A 58 2.55 -10.91 -0.32
CA THR A 58 1.43 -11.79 0.00
C THR A 58 0.94 -11.46 1.40
N LEU A 59 -0.33 -11.10 1.55
CA LEU A 59 -0.96 -10.98 2.87
C LEU A 59 -1.12 -12.38 3.47
N LYS A 60 -0.54 -12.61 4.65
CA LYS A 60 -0.67 -13.85 5.43
C LYS A 60 -1.51 -13.61 6.69
N ARG A 61 -2.16 -14.66 7.20
CA ARG A 61 -2.85 -14.68 8.49
C ARG A 61 -2.15 -15.60 9.46
#